data_AF-A0A7Z2T0Q1-F1
#
_entry.id   AF-A0A7Z2T0Q1-F1
#
_cell.length_a   1.000
_cell.length_b   1.000
_cell.length_c   1.000
_cell.angle_alpha   90.00
_cell.angle_beta   90.00
_cell.angle_gamma   90.00
#
_symmetry.space_group_name_H-M   'P 1'
#
loop_
_entity.id
_entity.type
_entity.pdbx_description
1 polymer ?
#
loop_
_entity_poly.entity_id
_entity_poly.type
_entity_poly.pdbx_seq_one_letter_code
_entity_poly.pdbx_strand_id
1 'polypeptide(L)'
;MMTIAYSYIRFSSAIQSKGDSLRRQTQLAQDYCIKHSLTLSEQSFTDLGVSAFRSANTHEDNGLGQFLKALEQGVIPRGSFLLVESLDRLSRAKVQTALRQLLNIIDHDITVVTLIDDRTYDSESNTTDLIISLTVMERAHNESKTKSERLKAVWANKRANPHTTTRHSNTPFWLSLNEDKRTYSIIESKADIVRRIFQMSIDGHGAVSTCRILNEEGLKAPKGGTWATTSIKKILGSKAAIGHHTHIINNKVQSSTVPDFYPSIISEDTYYLSQAKQKERHKPQAAGRKSTFPNVLSQIAVCGDCGASMVYDQKSPQWIYLSCREFKKKACTNKPVRIELIHRFITEQFLHPQHFEQHSKLVAKQSTTINDLSVLESKLESAREAYRQLLALSSKFTDSIFLEELTARSETVKKHEQELEDAKAQSVESDSTVHMDFRESCQLVADALQVEVYKKTPRELSSEELFKVRVKLNRTLKTTFSEVKVYHDPETKKASLTANDFVYIAHKDAMKTGFYDHTWFVAQQ
;
A
#
# COMPACT_ATOMS: atom_id res chain seq x y z
N MET A 1 29.70 -28.12 -56.43
CA MET A 1 30.14 -27.47 -55.18
C MET A 1 28.96 -27.44 -54.24
N MET A 2 29.12 -27.83 -52.97
CA MET A 2 28.06 -27.67 -51.98
C MET A 2 27.94 -26.19 -51.63
N THR A 3 26.78 -25.60 -51.90
CA THR A 3 26.53 -24.19 -51.60
C THR A 3 26.23 -24.04 -50.12
N ILE A 4 26.95 -23.14 -49.45
CA ILE A 4 26.89 -22.93 -48.00
C ILE A 4 25.89 -21.82 -47.67
N ALA A 5 25.06 -22.03 -46.65
CA ALA A 5 24.14 -21.04 -46.12
C ALA A 5 24.53 -20.66 -44.68
N TYR A 6 24.52 -19.37 -44.38
CA TYR A 6 24.76 -18.80 -43.06
C TYR A 6 23.45 -18.23 -42.51
N SER A 7 23.17 -18.48 -41.23
CA SER A 7 21.96 -17.96 -40.57
C SER A 7 22.31 -16.79 -39.67
N TYR A 8 21.56 -15.69 -39.82
CA TYR A 8 21.66 -14.53 -38.94
C TYR A 8 20.36 -14.32 -38.17
N ILE A 9 20.46 -14.35 -36.83
CA ILE A 9 19.33 -14.36 -35.92
C ILE A 9 19.40 -13.17 -34.98
N ARG A 10 18.27 -12.47 -34.82
CA ARG A 10 18.17 -11.28 -33.94
C ARG A 10 16.81 -11.19 -33.23
N PHE A 11 16.80 -10.71 -31.99
CA PHE A 11 15.57 -10.37 -31.26
C PHE A 11 15.68 -9.10 -30.41
N SER A 12 14.54 -8.42 -30.21
CA SER A 12 14.45 -7.05 -29.69
C SER A 12 14.49 -6.90 -28.17
N SER A 13 14.27 -7.96 -27.37
CA SER A 13 14.28 -7.84 -25.90
C SER A 13 14.64 -9.14 -25.19
N ALA A 14 15.35 -9.04 -24.05
CA ALA A 14 15.65 -10.16 -23.16
C ALA A 14 14.38 -10.84 -22.59
N ILE A 15 13.22 -10.17 -22.60
CA ILE A 15 11.95 -10.77 -22.16
C ILE A 15 11.42 -11.81 -23.17
N GLN A 16 11.80 -11.69 -24.45
CA GLN A 16 11.51 -12.67 -25.50
C GLN A 16 12.53 -13.84 -25.53
N SER A 17 13.49 -13.89 -24.59
CA SER A 17 14.53 -14.93 -24.50
C SER A 17 14.02 -16.28 -23.99
N LYS A 18 12.72 -16.42 -23.70
CA LYS A 18 12.10 -17.70 -23.31
C LYS A 18 11.90 -18.59 -24.55
N GLY A 19 13.00 -19.05 -25.14
CA GLY A 19 13.13 -20.23 -26.01
C GLY A 19 12.50 -20.20 -27.41
N ASP A 20 11.35 -19.55 -27.60
CA ASP A 20 10.52 -19.80 -28.80
C ASP A 20 11.00 -19.04 -30.05
N SER A 21 11.50 -17.81 -29.87
CA SER A 21 11.94 -16.95 -30.98
C SER A 21 13.23 -17.43 -31.66
N LEU A 22 14.19 -17.93 -30.88
CA LEU A 22 15.44 -18.52 -31.38
C LEU A 22 15.16 -19.86 -32.06
N ARG A 23 14.43 -20.75 -31.37
CA ARG A 23 14.07 -22.07 -31.89
C ARG A 23 13.33 -21.95 -33.23
N ARG A 24 12.35 -21.06 -33.34
CA ARG A 24 11.60 -20.86 -34.58
C ARG A 24 12.49 -20.37 -35.74
N GLN A 25 13.36 -19.40 -35.50
CA GLN A 25 14.24 -18.87 -36.55
C GLN A 25 15.28 -19.90 -37.01
N THR A 26 15.85 -20.67 -36.07
CA THR A 26 16.73 -21.79 -36.40
C THR A 26 16.00 -22.85 -37.22
N GLN A 27 14.76 -23.20 -36.86
CA GLN A 27 13.95 -24.16 -37.60
C GLN A 27 13.67 -23.69 -39.03
N LEU A 28 13.26 -22.43 -39.22
CA LEU A 28 13.00 -21.86 -40.55
C LEU A 28 14.25 -21.90 -41.44
N ALA A 29 15.43 -21.61 -40.89
CA ALA A 29 16.68 -21.68 -41.62
C ALA A 29 17.04 -23.13 -42.02
N GLN A 30 16.82 -24.09 -41.12
CA GLN A 30 17.03 -25.52 -41.40
C GLN A 30 16.07 -26.03 -42.47
N ASP A 31 14.78 -25.71 -42.35
CA ASP A 31 13.74 -26.11 -43.31
C ASP A 31 14.03 -25.56 -44.71
N TYR A 32 14.48 -24.30 -44.80
CA TYR A 32 14.90 -23.70 -46.06
C TYR A 32 16.11 -24.42 -46.67
N CYS A 33 17.13 -24.72 -45.86
CA CYS A 33 18.31 -25.45 -46.33
C CYS A 33 17.96 -26.86 -46.85
N ILE A 34 17.07 -27.58 -46.16
CA ILE A 34 16.59 -28.90 -46.58
C ILE A 34 15.84 -28.79 -47.90
N LYS A 35 14.90 -27.83 -48.01
CA LYS A 35 14.09 -27.61 -49.21
C LYS A 35 14.93 -27.26 -50.44
N HIS A 36 16.00 -26.47 -50.27
CA HIS A 36 16.82 -25.96 -51.36
C HIS A 36 18.17 -26.68 -51.53
N SER A 37 18.37 -27.81 -50.84
CA SER A 37 19.62 -28.61 -50.89
C SER A 37 20.89 -27.80 -50.56
N LEU A 38 20.78 -26.88 -49.60
CA LEU A 38 21.90 -26.05 -49.10
C LEU A 38 22.50 -26.68 -47.84
N THR A 39 23.80 -26.45 -47.62
CA THR A 39 24.46 -26.87 -46.38
C THR A 39 24.48 -25.72 -45.38
N LEU A 40 23.75 -25.85 -44.27
CA LEU A 40 23.77 -24.84 -43.21
C LEU A 40 25.12 -24.87 -42.49
N SER A 41 25.80 -23.73 -42.45
CA SER A 41 27.07 -23.55 -41.73
C SER A 41 26.89 -23.68 -40.22
N GLU A 42 27.87 -24.26 -39.53
CA GLU A 42 27.94 -24.27 -38.06
C GLU A 42 28.20 -22.87 -37.48
N GLN A 43 28.71 -21.94 -38.30
CA GLN A 43 28.88 -20.55 -37.93
C GLN A 43 27.54 -19.81 -38.00
N SER A 44 26.95 -19.51 -36.85
CA SER A 44 25.73 -18.69 -36.73
C SER A 44 26.05 -17.31 -36.16
N PHE A 45 25.48 -16.28 -36.76
CA PHE A 45 25.67 -14.89 -36.34
C PHE A 45 24.45 -14.44 -35.53
N THR A 46 24.66 -13.93 -34.32
CA THR A 46 23.54 -13.60 -33.43
C THR A 46 23.69 -12.25 -32.74
N ASP A 47 22.61 -11.47 -32.73
CA ASP A 47 22.50 -10.22 -31.98
C ASP A 47 21.54 -10.38 -30.80
N LEU A 48 22.10 -10.70 -29.63
CA LEU A 48 21.35 -10.97 -28.41
C LEU A 48 21.09 -9.66 -27.63
N GLY A 49 19.85 -9.19 -27.63
CA GLY A 49 19.30 -8.41 -26.51
C GLY A 49 19.85 -6.99 -26.26
N VAL A 50 20.37 -6.28 -27.24
CA VAL A 50 20.70 -4.85 -27.07
C VAL A 50 19.39 -4.03 -27.08
N SER A 51 19.13 -3.18 -26.08
CA SER A 51 17.88 -2.39 -26.02
C SER A 51 17.94 -1.19 -26.98
N ALA A 52 16.97 -1.08 -27.91
CA ALA A 52 16.86 -0.01 -28.92
C ALA A 52 16.54 1.41 -28.39
N PHE A 53 16.79 1.69 -27.10
CA PHE A 53 16.57 3.01 -26.49
C PHE A 53 17.85 3.70 -25.99
N ARG A 54 19.01 3.02 -26.04
CA ARG A 54 20.33 3.59 -25.65
C ARG A 54 21.34 3.68 -26.80
N SER A 55 20.98 3.23 -27.99
CA SER A 55 21.89 3.14 -29.14
C SER A 55 21.89 4.43 -29.97
N ALA A 56 22.22 5.56 -29.32
CA ALA A 56 22.70 6.73 -30.05
C ALA A 56 24.24 6.73 -30.14
N ASN A 57 24.95 5.97 -29.28
CA ASN A 57 26.41 5.95 -29.24
C ASN A 57 26.95 4.55 -28.94
N THR A 58 26.96 3.65 -29.92
CA THR A 58 27.90 2.52 -29.93
C THR A 58 28.02 2.01 -31.36
N HIS A 59 29.21 2.11 -31.93
CA HIS A 59 29.54 1.46 -33.19
C HIS A 59 29.44 -0.07 -33.00
N GLU A 60 28.85 -0.73 -34.00
CA GLU A 60 28.81 -2.18 -34.24
C GLU A 60 27.70 -2.99 -33.52
N ASP A 61 26.64 -3.27 -34.29
CA ASP A 61 25.77 -4.45 -34.13
C ASP A 61 26.68 -5.71 -34.18
N ASN A 62 26.91 -6.36 -33.03
CA ASN A 62 27.98 -7.35 -32.86
C ASN A 62 27.87 -8.58 -33.78
N GLY A 63 26.66 -9.04 -34.12
CA GLY A 63 26.43 -10.23 -34.94
C GLY A 63 26.58 -9.97 -36.43
N LEU A 64 25.80 -9.03 -36.98
CA LEU A 64 25.86 -8.70 -38.41
C LEU A 64 27.20 -8.02 -38.79
N GLY A 65 27.77 -7.21 -37.89
CA GLY A 65 29.08 -6.60 -38.11
C GLY A 65 30.20 -7.63 -38.25
N GLN A 66 30.14 -8.75 -37.51
CA GLN A 66 31.08 -9.87 -37.66
C GLN A 66 30.92 -10.58 -39.00
N PHE A 67 29.68 -10.76 -39.48
CA PHE A 67 29.41 -11.34 -40.79
C PHE A 67 30.00 -10.46 -41.92
N LEU A 68 29.75 -9.15 -41.87
CA LEU A 68 30.29 -8.20 -42.85
C LEU A 68 31.82 -8.17 -42.85
N LYS A 69 32.47 -8.18 -41.67
CA LYS A 69 33.93 -8.27 -41.57
C LYS A 69 34.47 -9.59 -42.14
N ALA A 70 33.78 -10.71 -41.91
CA ALA A 70 34.16 -12.00 -42.45
C ALA A 70 34.02 -12.07 -43.99
N LEU A 71 33.07 -11.32 -44.56
CA LEU A 71 32.96 -11.12 -46.01
C LEU A 71 34.14 -10.31 -46.56
N GLU A 72 34.46 -9.18 -45.94
CA GLU A 72 35.59 -8.32 -46.36
C GLU A 72 36.94 -9.06 -46.29
N GLN A 73 37.10 -9.96 -45.30
CA GLN A 73 38.30 -10.78 -45.13
C GLN A 73 38.34 -12.02 -46.05
N GLY A 74 37.30 -12.27 -46.84
CA GLY A 74 37.21 -13.42 -47.75
C GLY A 74 37.09 -14.78 -47.05
N VAL A 75 36.69 -14.79 -45.77
CA VAL A 75 36.48 -16.02 -44.98
C VAL A 75 35.21 -16.74 -45.43
N ILE A 76 34.21 -15.98 -45.86
CA ILE A 76 32.96 -16.51 -46.42
C ILE A 76 33.11 -16.65 -47.94
N PRO A 77 32.92 -17.85 -48.52
CA PRO A 77 33.03 -18.06 -49.96
C PRO A 77 31.98 -17.26 -50.75
N ARG A 78 32.35 -16.78 -51.94
CA ARG A 78 31.39 -16.22 -52.92
C ARG A 78 30.38 -17.27 -53.36
N GLY A 79 29.17 -16.82 -53.69
CA GLY A 79 28.02 -17.69 -54.00
C GLY A 79 27.36 -18.32 -52.76
N SER A 80 27.73 -17.88 -51.55
CA SER A 80 27.08 -18.33 -50.31
C SER A 80 25.75 -17.61 -50.07
N PHE A 81 24.92 -18.17 -49.18
CA PHE A 81 23.60 -17.65 -48.85
C PHE A 81 23.59 -17.05 -47.44
N LEU A 82 22.93 -15.92 -47.26
CA LEU A 82 22.60 -15.35 -45.95
C LEU A 82 21.10 -15.48 -45.70
N LEU A 83 20.72 -16.31 -44.73
CA LEU A 83 19.34 -16.52 -44.32
C LEU A 83 19.00 -15.57 -43.17
N VAL A 84 17.99 -14.72 -43.40
CA VAL A 84 17.43 -13.82 -42.39
C VAL A 84 15.93 -14.01 -42.28
N GLU A 85 15.37 -13.81 -41.08
CA GLU A 85 13.92 -13.90 -40.91
C GLU A 85 13.17 -12.88 -41.80
N SER A 86 13.66 -11.64 -41.83
CA SER A 86 13.09 -10.50 -42.54
C SER A 86 14.12 -9.39 -42.70
N LEU A 87 13.94 -8.45 -43.65
CA LEU A 87 14.93 -7.40 -43.93
C LEU A 87 15.12 -6.41 -42.77
N ASP A 88 14.13 -6.24 -41.87
CA ASP A 88 14.27 -5.40 -40.67
C ASP A 88 15.24 -5.99 -39.62
N ARG A 89 15.77 -7.21 -39.85
CA ARG A 89 16.85 -7.79 -39.05
C ARG A 89 18.22 -7.20 -39.43
N LEU A 90 18.39 -6.70 -40.65
CA LEU A 90 19.66 -6.14 -41.13
C LEU A 90 20.03 -4.84 -40.42
N SER A 91 19.06 -3.99 -40.04
CA SER A 91 19.35 -2.75 -39.30
C SER A 91 18.30 -2.41 -38.25
N ARG A 92 18.69 -1.61 -37.24
CA ARG A 92 17.77 -0.96 -36.29
C ARG A 92 17.45 0.49 -36.67
N ALA A 93 18.19 1.03 -37.63
CA ALA A 93 18.11 2.42 -38.05
C ALA A 93 17.08 2.61 -39.18
N LYS A 94 17.08 3.80 -39.79
CA LYS A 94 16.26 4.15 -40.96
C LYS A 94 16.48 3.13 -42.10
N VAL A 95 15.44 2.84 -42.88
CA VAL A 95 15.42 2.02 -44.12
C VAL A 95 16.71 2.12 -44.96
N GLN A 96 17.24 3.32 -45.14
CA GLN A 96 18.44 3.59 -45.93
C GLN A 96 19.71 2.87 -45.42
N THR A 97 19.82 2.57 -44.12
CA THR A 97 20.95 1.83 -43.55
C THR A 97 20.83 0.34 -43.85
N ALA A 98 19.63 -0.23 -43.69
CA ALA A 98 19.36 -1.63 -44.03
C ALA A 98 19.60 -1.89 -45.53
N LEU A 99 19.17 -0.96 -46.40
CA LEU A 99 19.42 -1.05 -47.83
C LEU A 99 20.91 -1.04 -48.16
N ARG A 100 21.70 -0.15 -47.55
CA ARG A 100 23.15 -0.12 -47.76
C ARG A 100 23.85 -1.41 -47.35
N GLN A 101 23.43 -2.00 -46.23
CA GLN A 101 23.98 -3.28 -45.77
C GLN A 101 23.59 -4.42 -46.71
N LEU A 102 22.34 -4.45 -47.18
CA LEU A 102 21.86 -5.44 -48.14
C LEU A 102 22.65 -5.37 -49.46
N LEU A 103 22.79 -4.17 -50.02
CA LEU A 103 23.57 -3.95 -51.25
C LEU A 103 25.05 -4.36 -51.05
N ASN A 104 25.67 -3.98 -49.93
CA ASN A 104 27.04 -4.39 -49.62
C ASN A 104 27.22 -5.92 -49.60
N ILE A 105 26.25 -6.65 -49.04
CA ILE A 105 26.29 -8.12 -49.00
C ILE A 105 26.16 -8.69 -50.42
N ILE A 106 25.20 -8.18 -51.19
CA ILE A 106 24.96 -8.60 -52.58
C ILE A 106 26.17 -8.31 -53.48
N ASP A 107 26.82 -7.16 -53.31
CA ASP A 107 28.03 -6.77 -54.06
C ASP A 107 29.21 -7.73 -53.81
N HIS A 108 29.20 -8.46 -52.69
CA HIS A 108 30.17 -9.52 -52.38
C HIS A 108 29.78 -10.88 -52.96
N ASP A 109 28.81 -10.93 -53.88
CA ASP A 109 28.31 -12.15 -54.53
C ASP A 109 27.68 -13.12 -53.52
N ILE A 110 26.88 -12.57 -52.59
CA ILE A 110 26.14 -13.32 -51.56
C ILE A 110 24.65 -13.14 -51.77
N THR A 111 23.94 -14.26 -51.81
CA THR A 111 22.48 -14.28 -51.96
C THR A 111 21.80 -14.12 -50.59
N VAL A 112 20.99 -13.08 -50.41
CA VAL A 112 20.22 -12.86 -49.16
C VAL A 112 18.81 -13.41 -49.30
N VAL A 113 18.36 -14.21 -48.33
CA VAL A 113 17.03 -14.81 -48.34
C VAL A 113 16.24 -14.36 -47.11
N THR A 114 15.00 -13.92 -47.32
CA THR A 114 14.04 -13.68 -46.25
C THR A 114 13.12 -14.88 -46.05
N LEU A 115 13.17 -15.45 -44.85
CA LEU A 115 12.51 -16.72 -44.52
C LEU A 115 10.99 -16.58 -44.30
N ILE A 116 10.48 -15.38 -43.97
CA ILE A 116 9.04 -15.16 -43.75
C ILE A 116 8.24 -15.19 -45.05
N ASP A 117 8.81 -14.69 -46.14
CA ASP A 117 8.16 -14.50 -47.43
C ASP A 117 8.85 -15.25 -48.59
N ASP A 118 9.84 -16.10 -48.28
CA ASP A 118 10.58 -16.97 -49.21
C ASP A 118 11.16 -16.19 -50.40
N ARG A 119 11.63 -14.95 -50.15
CA ARG A 119 12.20 -14.08 -51.17
C ARG A 119 13.72 -14.13 -51.17
N THR A 120 14.28 -14.07 -52.36
CA THR A 120 15.72 -14.13 -52.63
C THR A 120 16.18 -12.82 -53.25
N TYR A 121 17.33 -12.32 -52.79
CA TYR A 121 17.94 -11.08 -53.24
C TYR A 121 19.41 -11.35 -53.60
N ASP A 122 19.78 -11.05 -54.84
CA ASP A 122 21.09 -11.28 -55.44
C ASP A 122 21.49 -10.09 -56.33
N SER A 123 22.62 -10.19 -57.04
CA SER A 123 23.16 -9.12 -57.88
C SER A 123 22.28 -8.75 -59.08
N GLU A 124 21.32 -9.61 -59.45
CA GLU A 124 20.39 -9.36 -60.55
C GLU A 124 19.05 -8.77 -60.08
N SER A 125 18.85 -8.69 -58.75
CA SER A 125 17.63 -8.20 -58.15
C SER A 125 17.43 -6.69 -58.33
N ASN A 126 16.25 -6.28 -58.78
CA ASN A 126 15.93 -4.87 -59.03
C ASN A 126 15.87 -4.08 -57.72
N THR A 127 16.64 -2.99 -57.63
CA THR A 127 16.68 -2.09 -56.46
C THR A 127 15.29 -1.57 -56.06
N THR A 128 14.37 -1.43 -57.03
CA THR A 128 12.99 -1.01 -56.79
C THR A 128 12.23 -2.04 -55.94
N ASP A 129 12.39 -3.33 -56.22
CA ASP A 129 11.72 -4.40 -55.49
C ASP A 129 12.28 -4.54 -54.06
N LEU A 130 13.58 -4.28 -53.88
CA LEU A 130 14.23 -4.19 -52.57
C LEU A 130 13.61 -3.07 -51.71
N ILE A 131 13.44 -1.88 -52.31
CA ILE A 131 12.85 -0.71 -51.65
C ILE A 131 11.39 -0.99 -51.29
N ILE A 132 10.61 -1.60 -52.19
CA ILE A 132 9.21 -1.96 -51.96
C ILE A 132 9.10 -2.96 -50.79
N SER A 133 9.90 -4.02 -50.80
CA SER A 133 9.90 -5.05 -49.74
C SER A 133 10.23 -4.46 -48.36
N LEU A 134 11.28 -3.63 -48.30
CA LEU A 134 11.70 -2.96 -47.07
C LEU A 134 10.64 -1.96 -46.56
N THR A 135 9.97 -1.24 -47.46
CA THR A 135 8.90 -0.28 -47.12
C THR A 135 7.65 -0.98 -46.58
N VAL A 136 7.26 -2.13 -47.16
CA VAL A 136 6.10 -2.91 -46.70
C VAL A 136 6.35 -3.44 -45.29
N MET A 137 7.55 -3.95 -45.00
CA MET A 137 7.92 -4.44 -43.67
C MET A 137 7.99 -3.29 -42.64
N GLU A 138 8.55 -2.14 -43.01
CA GLU A 138 8.60 -0.96 -42.14
C GLU A 138 7.19 -0.45 -41.79
N ARG A 139 6.26 -0.46 -42.75
CA ARG A 139 4.87 -0.05 -42.54
C ARG A 139 4.19 -0.89 -41.46
N ALA A 140 4.37 -2.21 -41.45
CA ALA A 140 3.79 -3.09 -40.43
C ALA A 140 4.32 -2.79 -39.02
N HIS A 141 5.61 -2.44 -38.90
CA HIS A 141 6.22 -2.02 -37.63
C HIS A 141 5.73 -0.63 -37.18
N ASN A 142 5.70 0.33 -38.11
CA ASN A 142 5.25 1.69 -37.86
C ASN A 142 3.76 1.75 -37.54
N GLU A 143 2.92 0.88 -38.08
CA GLU A 143 1.51 0.77 -37.73
C GLU A 143 1.32 0.36 -36.27
N SER A 144 2.15 -0.55 -35.76
CA SER A 144 2.14 -0.94 -34.35
C SER A 144 2.54 0.22 -33.42
N LYS A 145 3.57 0.99 -33.80
CA LYS A 145 3.99 2.19 -33.08
C LYS A 145 2.93 3.29 -33.12
N THR A 146 2.36 3.55 -34.30
CA THR A 146 1.29 4.53 -34.53
C THR A 146 0.05 4.17 -33.72
N LYS A 147 -0.33 2.88 -33.65
CA LYS A 147 -1.42 2.40 -32.80
C LYS A 147 -1.13 2.66 -31.32
N SER A 148 0.10 2.42 -30.87
CA SER A 148 0.52 2.74 -29.49
C SER A 148 0.43 4.25 -29.18
N GLU A 149 0.92 5.09 -30.08
CA GLU A 149 0.88 6.55 -29.96
C GLU A 149 -0.56 7.09 -29.98
N ARG A 150 -1.40 6.59 -30.89
CA ARG A 150 -2.83 6.89 -30.93
C ARG A 150 -3.54 6.49 -29.64
N LEU A 151 -3.24 5.30 -29.10
CA LEU A 151 -3.79 4.87 -27.81
C LEU A 151 -3.35 5.81 -26.68
N LYS A 152 -2.06 6.21 -26.64
CA LYS A 152 -1.56 7.18 -25.65
C LYS A 152 -2.30 8.51 -25.73
N ALA A 153 -2.52 9.03 -26.95
CA ALA A 153 -3.27 10.26 -27.18
C ALA A 153 -4.75 10.14 -26.74
N VAL A 154 -5.41 9.01 -27.04
CA VAL A 154 -6.77 8.73 -26.55
C VAL A 154 -6.82 8.73 -25.02
N TRP A 155 -5.87 8.04 -24.36
CA TRP A 155 -5.81 8.02 -22.90
C TRP A 155 -5.48 9.40 -22.30
N ALA A 156 -4.68 10.22 -22.98
CA ALA A 156 -4.42 11.59 -22.56
C ALA A 156 -5.68 12.45 -22.62
N ASN A 157 -6.44 12.36 -23.72
CA ASN A 157 -7.72 13.06 -23.84
C ASN A 157 -8.73 12.60 -22.78
N LYS A 158 -8.83 11.29 -22.51
CA LYS A 158 -9.69 10.76 -21.44
C LYS A 158 -9.34 11.30 -20.05
N ARG A 159 -8.05 11.54 -19.77
CA ARG A 159 -7.60 12.14 -18.50
C ARG A 159 -7.91 13.63 -18.42
N ALA A 160 -7.76 14.36 -19.53
CA ALA A 160 -8.10 15.79 -19.58
C ALA A 160 -9.62 16.03 -19.50
N ASN A 161 -10.42 15.08 -19.99
CA ASN A 161 -11.87 15.19 -20.11
C ASN A 161 -12.60 14.02 -19.43
N PRO A 162 -12.48 13.86 -18.09
CA PRO A 162 -12.95 12.66 -17.39
C PRO A 162 -14.49 12.54 -17.28
N HIS A 163 -15.22 13.64 -17.41
CA HIS A 163 -16.69 13.66 -17.31
C HIS A 163 -17.41 13.56 -18.67
N THR A 164 -16.72 13.84 -19.78
CA THR A 164 -17.34 13.84 -21.12
C THR A 164 -16.95 12.62 -21.95
N THR A 165 -15.85 11.95 -21.61
CA THR A 165 -15.35 10.77 -22.33
C THR A 165 -15.94 9.46 -21.83
N THR A 166 -15.90 8.42 -22.67
CA THR A 166 -16.40 7.09 -22.32
C THR A 166 -15.54 6.44 -21.23
N ARG A 167 -16.24 5.90 -20.23
CA ARG A 167 -15.64 5.24 -19.06
C ARG A 167 -15.47 3.74 -19.30
N HIS A 168 -14.63 3.10 -18.50
CA HIS A 168 -14.33 1.68 -18.63
C HIS A 168 -15.11 0.82 -17.62
N SER A 169 -15.33 -0.44 -17.97
CA SER A 169 -15.99 -1.44 -17.13
C SER A 169 -15.16 -1.90 -15.93
N ASN A 170 -13.84 -1.66 -15.93
CA ASN A 170 -12.96 -1.97 -14.81
C ASN A 170 -13.17 -0.97 -13.64
N THR A 171 -14.26 -1.12 -12.90
CA THR A 171 -14.71 -0.21 -11.85
C THR A 171 -14.68 -0.92 -10.49
N PRO A 172 -14.70 -0.21 -9.34
CA PRO A 172 -14.90 -0.85 -8.05
C PRO A 172 -16.09 -1.81 -8.04
N PHE A 173 -15.96 -2.94 -7.34
CA PHE A 173 -16.89 -4.06 -7.49
C PHE A 173 -18.34 -3.76 -7.04
N TRP A 174 -18.53 -2.69 -6.26
CA TRP A 174 -19.84 -2.19 -5.83
C TRP A 174 -20.50 -1.25 -6.86
N LEU A 175 -19.88 -1.04 -8.01
CA LEU A 175 -20.39 -0.21 -9.10
C LEU A 175 -20.58 -1.03 -10.38
N SER A 176 -21.55 -0.62 -11.19
CA SER A 176 -21.77 -1.12 -12.55
C SER A 176 -21.72 0.03 -13.53
N LEU A 177 -21.09 -0.17 -14.69
CA LEU A 177 -21.11 0.81 -15.77
C LEU A 177 -22.48 0.79 -16.44
N ASN A 178 -23.09 1.97 -16.63
CA ASN A 178 -24.37 2.10 -17.29
C ASN A 178 -24.23 1.96 -18.81
N GLU A 179 -25.35 1.72 -19.50
CA GLU A 179 -25.39 1.55 -20.96
C GLU A 179 -24.89 2.79 -21.72
N ASP A 180 -25.04 3.97 -21.11
CA ASP A 180 -24.52 5.25 -21.62
C ASP A 180 -22.98 5.30 -21.72
N LYS A 181 -22.28 4.33 -21.11
CA LYS A 181 -20.81 4.25 -20.98
C LYS A 181 -20.19 5.50 -20.37
N ARG A 182 -20.97 6.31 -19.66
CA ARG A 182 -20.57 7.59 -19.08
C ARG A 182 -20.86 7.68 -17.60
N THR A 183 -21.84 6.94 -17.09
CA THR A 183 -22.20 6.96 -15.65
C THR A 183 -22.07 5.57 -15.03
N TYR A 184 -22.06 5.54 -13.69
CA TYR A 184 -22.04 4.30 -12.92
C TYR A 184 -23.26 4.24 -12.01
N SER A 185 -23.83 3.04 -11.87
CA SER A 185 -24.88 2.75 -10.88
C SER A 185 -24.30 1.97 -9.70
N ILE A 186 -24.84 2.21 -8.50
CA ILE A 186 -24.45 1.50 -7.29
C ILE A 186 -25.15 0.15 -7.24
N ILE A 187 -24.39 -0.90 -6.92
CA ILE A 187 -24.93 -2.22 -6.57
C ILE A 187 -25.09 -2.26 -5.05
N GLU A 188 -26.27 -1.89 -4.54
CA GLU A 188 -26.48 -1.65 -3.10
C GLU A 188 -26.07 -2.82 -2.21
N SER A 189 -26.39 -4.07 -2.59
CA SER A 189 -25.99 -5.26 -1.83
C SER A 189 -24.48 -5.40 -1.62
N LYS A 190 -23.68 -4.89 -2.56
CA LYS A 190 -22.21 -4.87 -2.46
C LYS A 190 -21.71 -3.61 -1.78
N ALA A 191 -22.38 -2.48 -1.98
CA ALA A 191 -22.07 -1.22 -1.33
C ALA A 191 -22.27 -1.32 0.20
N ASP A 192 -23.29 -2.03 0.67
CA ASP A 192 -23.55 -2.26 2.10
C ASP A 192 -22.37 -2.96 2.79
N ILE A 193 -21.76 -3.94 2.13
CA ILE A 193 -20.56 -4.60 2.65
C ILE A 193 -19.42 -3.59 2.80
N VAL A 194 -19.26 -2.68 1.83
CA VAL A 194 -18.24 -1.63 1.88
C VAL A 194 -18.52 -0.63 3.00
N ARG A 195 -19.76 -0.14 3.13
CA ARG A 195 -20.19 0.73 4.24
C ARG A 195 -19.87 0.08 5.59
N ARG A 196 -20.19 -1.20 5.73
CA ARG A 196 -19.90 -1.99 6.93
C ARG A 196 -18.40 -2.15 7.20
N ILE A 197 -17.57 -2.33 6.16
CA ILE A 197 -16.10 -2.35 6.29
C ILE A 197 -15.57 -1.02 6.85
N PHE A 198 -16.09 0.12 6.37
CA PHE A 198 -15.73 1.43 6.91
C PHE A 198 -16.19 1.59 8.36
N GLN A 199 -17.42 1.22 8.68
CA GLN A 199 -17.94 1.26 10.04
C GLN A 199 -17.09 0.41 11.00
N MET A 200 -16.82 -0.85 10.65
CA MET A 200 -15.96 -1.74 11.44
C MET A 200 -14.56 -1.13 11.67
N SER A 201 -13.99 -0.42 10.69
CA SER A 201 -12.71 0.26 10.84
C SER A 201 -12.76 1.41 11.86
N ILE A 202 -13.85 2.19 11.85
CA ILE A 202 -14.13 3.27 12.79
C ILE A 202 -14.34 2.72 14.21
N ASP A 203 -15.08 1.62 14.32
CA ASP A 203 -15.34 0.90 15.58
C ASP A 203 -14.06 0.28 16.18
N GLY A 204 -12.97 0.24 15.41
CA GLY A 204 -11.64 -0.17 15.86
C GLY A 204 -11.21 -1.56 15.39
N HIS A 205 -12.01 -2.23 14.55
CA HIS A 205 -11.60 -3.48 13.93
C HIS A 205 -10.50 -3.23 12.89
N GLY A 206 -9.36 -3.90 13.07
CA GLY A 206 -8.29 -3.89 12.07
C GLY A 206 -8.61 -4.81 10.89
N ALA A 207 -7.95 -4.61 9.74
CA ALA A 207 -8.21 -5.33 8.49
C ALA A 207 -8.25 -6.87 8.62
N VAL A 208 -7.45 -7.47 9.51
CA VAL A 208 -7.47 -8.92 9.78
C VAL A 208 -8.74 -9.34 10.53
N SER A 209 -9.18 -8.54 11.52
CA SER A 209 -10.42 -8.80 12.27
C SER A 209 -11.63 -8.69 11.35
N THR A 210 -11.69 -7.62 10.55
CA THR A 210 -12.74 -7.41 9.53
C THR A 210 -12.79 -8.58 8.56
N CYS A 211 -11.63 -9.01 8.05
CA CYS A 211 -11.51 -10.15 7.16
C CYS A 211 -12.04 -11.46 7.80
N ARG A 212 -11.71 -11.71 9.07
CA ARG A 212 -12.19 -12.88 9.81
C ARG A 212 -13.71 -12.86 9.97
N ILE A 213 -14.26 -11.75 10.45
CA ILE A 213 -15.71 -11.57 10.67
C ILE A 213 -16.49 -11.83 9.37
N LEU A 214 -16.10 -11.18 8.26
CA LEU A 214 -16.78 -11.35 6.97
C LEU A 214 -16.73 -12.79 6.46
N ASN A 215 -15.63 -13.51 6.70
CA ASN A 215 -15.47 -14.90 6.28
C ASN A 215 -16.27 -15.87 7.17
N GLU A 216 -16.29 -15.64 8.48
CA GLU A 216 -17.08 -16.43 9.45
C GLU A 216 -18.59 -16.32 9.15
N GLU A 217 -19.05 -15.17 8.68
CA GLU A 217 -20.43 -14.93 8.24
C GLU A 217 -20.75 -15.47 6.84
N GLY A 218 -19.77 -16.08 6.15
CA GLY A 218 -19.97 -16.65 4.82
C GLY A 218 -20.12 -15.62 3.68
N LEU A 219 -19.77 -14.34 3.91
CA LEU A 219 -19.84 -13.30 2.88
C LEU A 219 -18.73 -13.49 1.84
N LYS A 220 -19.12 -13.70 0.58
CA LYS A 220 -18.15 -13.93 -0.51
C LYS A 220 -17.42 -12.65 -0.91
N ALA A 221 -16.13 -12.78 -1.19
CA ALA A 221 -15.33 -11.70 -1.74
C ALA A 221 -15.72 -11.39 -3.20
N PRO A 222 -15.36 -10.20 -3.74
CA PRO A 222 -15.80 -9.76 -5.06
C PRO A 222 -15.41 -10.66 -6.24
N LYS A 223 -14.28 -11.37 -6.13
CA LYS A 223 -13.79 -12.34 -7.14
C LYS A 223 -14.22 -13.78 -6.82
N GLY A 224 -15.14 -13.97 -5.88
CA GLY A 224 -15.44 -15.27 -5.28
C GLY A 224 -14.46 -15.64 -4.17
N GLY A 225 -14.81 -16.67 -3.40
CA GLY A 225 -14.01 -17.17 -2.28
C GLY A 225 -14.05 -16.27 -1.03
N THR A 226 -13.02 -16.38 -0.20
CA THR A 226 -12.88 -15.67 1.07
C THR A 226 -12.25 -14.29 0.91
N TRP A 227 -12.61 -13.38 1.82
CA TRP A 227 -11.95 -12.10 1.97
C TRP A 227 -10.49 -12.27 2.35
N ALA A 228 -9.65 -11.40 1.79
CA ALA A 228 -8.23 -11.29 2.13
C ALA A 228 -7.94 -9.92 2.76
N THR A 229 -6.97 -9.88 3.67
CA THR A 229 -6.56 -8.64 4.36
C THR A 229 -6.14 -7.54 3.37
N THR A 230 -5.50 -7.91 2.26
CA THR A 230 -5.10 -6.98 1.19
C THR A 230 -6.30 -6.33 0.50
N SER A 231 -7.39 -7.07 0.29
CA SER A 231 -8.63 -6.55 -0.28
C SER A 231 -9.27 -5.51 0.65
N ILE A 232 -9.34 -5.79 1.95
CA ILE A 232 -9.89 -4.86 2.95
C ILE A 232 -9.06 -3.57 2.99
N LYS A 233 -7.72 -3.67 3.02
CA LYS A 233 -6.82 -2.50 2.99
C LYS A 233 -7.01 -1.66 1.73
N LYS A 234 -7.18 -2.29 0.56
CA LYS A 234 -7.45 -1.59 -0.70
C LYS A 234 -8.78 -0.84 -0.68
N ILE A 235 -9.83 -1.44 -0.11
CA ILE A 235 -11.14 -0.80 0.02
C ILE A 235 -11.04 0.42 0.94
N LEU A 236 -10.50 0.23 2.15
CA LEU A 236 -10.37 1.30 3.14
C LEU A 236 -9.52 2.48 2.64
N GLY A 237 -8.51 2.23 1.81
CA GLY A 237 -7.70 3.29 1.21
C GLY A 237 -8.30 3.93 -0.05
N SER A 238 -9.34 3.37 -0.65
CA SER A 238 -9.87 3.81 -1.94
C SER A 238 -10.77 5.05 -1.80
N LYS A 239 -10.38 6.17 -2.43
CA LYS A 239 -11.23 7.37 -2.54
C LYS A 239 -12.45 7.18 -3.46
N ALA A 240 -12.58 6.03 -4.14
CA ALA A 240 -13.78 5.72 -4.93
C ALA A 240 -15.03 5.55 -4.05
N ALA A 241 -14.87 5.25 -2.76
CA ALA A 241 -16.00 5.17 -1.82
C ALA A 241 -16.67 6.54 -1.58
N ILE A 242 -15.89 7.63 -1.70
CA ILE A 242 -16.34 9.02 -1.63
C ILE A 242 -16.49 9.67 -3.02
N GLY A 243 -16.57 8.85 -4.07
CA GLY A 243 -16.88 9.32 -5.42
C GLY A 243 -15.68 9.75 -6.26
N HIS A 244 -14.44 9.64 -5.78
CA HIS A 244 -13.28 10.14 -6.53
C HIS A 244 -12.50 9.05 -7.27
N HIS A 245 -11.89 9.40 -8.39
CA HIS A 245 -11.00 8.50 -9.15
C HIS A 245 -9.55 8.95 -9.06
N THR A 246 -8.65 8.01 -8.75
CA THR A 246 -7.20 8.27 -8.72
C THR A 246 -6.51 7.38 -9.74
N HIS A 247 -5.79 7.98 -10.69
CA HIS A 247 -5.02 7.22 -11.68
C HIS A 247 -3.72 6.68 -11.05
N ILE A 248 -3.60 5.35 -11.02
CA ILE A 248 -2.41 4.64 -10.54
C ILE A 248 -1.74 3.95 -11.72
N ILE A 249 -0.49 4.31 -12.02
CA ILE A 249 0.33 3.68 -13.07
C ILE A 249 1.62 3.18 -12.43
N ASN A 250 1.96 1.90 -12.64
CA ASN A 250 3.13 1.24 -12.03
C ASN A 250 3.19 1.39 -10.48
N ASN A 251 2.06 1.22 -9.80
CA ASN A 251 1.91 1.43 -8.35
C ASN A 251 2.26 2.84 -7.84
N LYS A 252 2.37 3.83 -8.73
CA LYS A 252 2.55 5.25 -8.37
C LYS A 252 1.33 6.05 -8.81
N VAL A 253 0.88 6.95 -7.94
CA VAL A 253 -0.14 7.94 -8.28
C VAL A 253 0.49 8.92 -9.26
N GLN A 254 -0.06 9.00 -10.48
CA GLN A 254 0.57 9.77 -11.57
C GLN A 254 -0.18 11.07 -11.89
N SER A 255 -1.46 11.20 -11.50
CA SER A 255 -2.28 12.38 -11.76
C SER A 255 -3.00 12.88 -10.50
N SER A 256 -3.53 14.11 -10.58
CA SER A 256 -4.58 14.61 -9.71
C SER A 256 -5.72 13.60 -9.56
N THR A 257 -6.26 13.51 -8.34
CA THR A 257 -7.52 12.80 -8.07
C THR A 257 -8.63 13.56 -8.77
N VAL A 258 -9.43 12.86 -9.59
CA VAL A 258 -10.60 13.42 -10.25
C VAL A 258 -11.79 13.34 -9.29
N PRO A 259 -12.34 14.48 -8.84
CA PRO A 259 -13.52 14.50 -7.98
C PRO A 259 -14.78 14.05 -8.75
N ASP A 260 -15.82 13.65 -8.01
CA ASP A 260 -17.16 13.33 -8.55
C ASP A 260 -17.20 12.43 -9.80
N PHE A 261 -16.27 11.46 -9.84
CA PHE A 261 -16.18 10.50 -10.93
C PHE A 261 -17.12 9.31 -10.71
N TYR A 262 -17.27 8.85 -9.47
CA TYR A 262 -18.15 7.75 -9.08
C TYR A 262 -19.28 8.27 -8.18
N PRO A 263 -20.43 7.56 -8.12
CA PRO A 263 -21.41 7.84 -7.09
C PRO A 263 -20.85 7.45 -5.71
N SER A 264 -20.93 8.37 -4.75
CA SER A 264 -20.44 8.18 -3.39
C SER A 264 -21.34 7.22 -2.61
N ILE A 265 -20.73 6.30 -1.86
CA ILE A 265 -21.43 5.32 -1.02
C ILE A 265 -21.30 5.61 0.47
N ILE A 266 -20.36 6.48 0.86
CA ILE A 266 -20.12 6.99 2.21
C ILE A 266 -19.81 8.50 2.14
N SER A 267 -19.93 9.20 3.27
CA SER A 267 -19.51 10.61 3.37
C SER A 267 -17.98 10.74 3.42
N GLU A 268 -17.47 11.91 3.05
CA GLU A 268 -16.05 12.24 3.23
C GLU A 268 -15.60 12.09 4.68
N ASP A 269 -16.42 12.54 5.63
CA ASP A 269 -16.09 12.49 7.06
C ASP A 269 -15.94 11.05 7.54
N THR A 270 -16.81 10.13 7.08
CA THR A 270 -16.69 8.69 7.36
C THR A 270 -15.37 8.13 6.84
N TYR A 271 -14.97 8.52 5.61
CA TYR A 271 -13.70 8.08 5.03
C TYR A 271 -12.51 8.61 5.83
N TYR A 272 -12.44 9.91 6.07
CA TYR A 272 -11.31 10.53 6.77
C TYR A 272 -11.22 10.11 8.24
N LEU A 273 -12.35 9.87 8.91
CA LEU A 273 -12.41 9.30 10.25
C LEU A 273 -11.82 7.88 10.27
N SER A 274 -12.21 7.02 9.31
CA SER A 274 -11.62 5.69 9.17
C SER A 274 -10.11 5.74 8.91
N GLN A 275 -9.63 6.72 8.13
CA GLN A 275 -8.20 6.94 7.90
C GLN A 275 -7.47 7.38 9.18
N ALA A 276 -8.07 8.28 9.98
CA ALA A 276 -7.54 8.70 11.27
C ALA A 276 -7.43 7.50 12.23
N LYS A 277 -8.49 6.70 12.37
CA LYS A 277 -8.50 5.47 13.20
C LYS A 277 -7.50 4.42 12.74
N GLN A 278 -7.26 4.30 11.43
CA GLN A 278 -6.19 3.44 10.92
C GLN A 278 -4.80 3.93 11.34
N LYS A 279 -4.52 5.24 11.21
CA LYS A 279 -3.24 5.83 11.64
C LYS A 279 -3.01 5.69 13.14
N GLU A 280 -4.03 5.95 13.97
CA GLU A 280 -3.98 5.72 15.42
C GLU A 280 -3.54 4.27 15.74
N ARG A 281 -4.08 3.28 15.02
CA ARG A 281 -3.71 1.86 15.17
C ARG A 281 -2.31 1.51 14.70
N HIS A 282 -1.72 2.29 13.80
CA HIS A 282 -0.38 2.05 13.25
C HIS A 282 0.75 2.66 14.09
N LYS A 283 0.46 3.49 15.10
CA LYS A 283 1.47 4.02 16.03
C LYS A 283 2.14 2.85 16.78
N PRO A 284 3.48 2.80 16.90
CA PRO A 284 4.22 1.67 17.49
C PRO A 284 3.87 1.38 18.95
N GLN A 285 3.27 2.34 19.66
CA GLN A 285 2.68 2.14 20.98
C GLN A 285 1.52 1.12 20.94
N ALA A 286 0.83 0.92 19.80
CA ALA A 286 -0.26 -0.04 19.59
C ALA A 286 0.16 -1.45 19.14
N ALA A 287 1.46 -1.73 19.07
CA ALA A 287 1.98 -3.04 18.69
C ALA A 287 1.84 -4.07 19.85
N GLY A 288 0.63 -4.58 20.04
CA GLY A 288 0.33 -5.61 21.04
C GLY A 288 -1.03 -6.25 20.84
N ARG A 289 -1.19 -7.04 19.79
CA ARG A 289 -2.41 -7.83 19.55
C ARG A 289 -2.56 -8.91 20.63
N LYS A 290 -3.59 -8.82 21.46
CA LYS A 290 -4.26 -9.98 22.08
C LYS A 290 -5.77 -9.77 21.94
N SER A 291 -6.48 -10.79 21.45
CA SER A 291 -7.93 -10.82 21.23
C SER A 291 -8.77 -10.56 22.49
N THR A 292 -8.14 -10.57 23.67
CA THR A 292 -8.80 -10.49 24.98
C THR A 292 -8.54 -9.19 25.75
N PHE A 293 -7.69 -8.29 25.22
CA PHE A 293 -7.23 -7.03 25.85
C PHE A 293 -7.06 -7.14 27.39
N PRO A 294 -6.29 -8.09 27.93
CA PRO A 294 -6.33 -8.40 29.35
C PRO A 294 -5.61 -7.35 30.23
N ASN A 295 -4.78 -6.48 29.63
CA ASN A 295 -4.16 -5.36 30.33
C ASN A 295 -4.91 -4.07 30.02
N VAL A 296 -5.78 -3.65 30.94
CA VAL A 296 -6.50 -2.36 30.84
C VAL A 296 -5.61 -1.14 30.98
N LEU A 297 -4.37 -1.30 31.45
CA LEU A 297 -3.32 -0.25 31.46
C LEU A 297 -2.33 -0.38 30.29
N SER A 298 -2.67 -1.13 29.23
CA SER A 298 -1.82 -1.21 28.05
C SER A 298 -1.57 0.20 27.50
N GLN A 299 -0.29 0.53 27.29
CA GLN A 299 0.22 1.83 26.84
C GLN A 299 0.08 2.99 27.86
N ILE A 300 -0.35 2.69 29.08
CA ILE A 300 -0.38 3.65 30.19
C ILE A 300 0.70 3.26 31.22
N ALA A 301 0.75 1.97 31.56
CA ALA A 301 1.66 1.48 32.57
C ALA A 301 3.09 1.30 32.04
N VAL A 302 4.05 1.95 32.70
CA VAL A 302 5.48 1.85 32.44
C VAL A 302 6.23 1.38 33.68
N CYS A 303 7.41 0.83 33.47
CA CYS A 303 8.31 0.42 34.53
C CYS A 303 8.94 1.64 35.19
N GLY A 304 8.80 1.78 36.51
CA GLY A 304 9.42 2.88 37.27
C GLY A 304 10.95 2.89 37.22
N ASP A 305 11.59 1.73 36.99
CA ASP A 305 13.06 1.61 36.94
C ASP A 305 13.66 1.92 35.57
N CYS A 306 13.14 1.31 34.50
CA CYS A 306 13.75 1.38 33.17
C CYS A 306 12.88 2.09 32.12
N GLY A 307 11.69 2.57 32.49
CA GLY A 307 10.74 3.22 31.57
C GLY A 307 10.08 2.29 30.54
N ALA A 308 10.49 1.02 30.45
CA ALA A 308 9.91 0.08 29.49
C ALA A 308 8.45 -0.23 29.81
N SER A 309 7.64 -0.51 28.78
CA SER A 309 6.20 -0.80 28.97
C SER A 309 5.95 -2.03 29.84
N MET A 310 4.90 -1.95 30.66
CA MET A 310 4.43 -3.07 31.47
C MET A 310 3.52 -4.01 30.66
N VAL A 311 3.71 -5.33 30.83
CA VAL A 311 3.03 -6.37 30.05
C VAL A 311 2.25 -7.32 30.95
N TYR A 312 1.08 -7.78 30.46
CA TYR A 312 0.29 -8.82 31.11
C TYR A 312 1.00 -10.16 31.04
N ASP A 313 1.27 -10.77 32.19
CA ASP A 313 1.95 -12.04 32.33
C ASP A 313 1.12 -13.01 33.18
N GLN A 314 0.40 -13.90 32.52
CA GLN A 314 -0.39 -14.95 33.16
C GLN A 314 0.47 -16.20 33.31
N LYS A 315 0.80 -16.57 34.55
CA LYS A 315 1.53 -17.80 34.87
C LYS A 315 0.59 -18.99 35.09
N SER A 316 -0.57 -18.73 35.69
CA SER A 316 -1.68 -19.68 35.82
C SER A 316 -3.00 -18.90 35.86
N PRO A 317 -4.18 -19.56 35.83
CA PRO A 317 -5.47 -18.88 36.01
C PRO A 317 -5.58 -18.03 37.28
N GLN A 318 -4.85 -18.40 38.35
CA GLN A 318 -4.85 -17.70 39.64
C GLN A 318 -3.67 -16.73 39.81
N TRP A 319 -2.58 -16.94 39.06
CA TRP A 319 -1.34 -16.18 39.20
C TRP A 319 -1.10 -15.29 37.98
N ILE A 320 -1.63 -14.07 38.07
CA ILE A 320 -1.61 -13.07 37.01
C ILE A 320 -0.81 -11.86 37.49
N TYR A 321 0.12 -11.41 36.65
CA TYR A 321 1.03 -10.32 36.97
C TYR A 321 1.06 -9.26 35.87
N LEU A 322 1.42 -8.06 36.28
CA LEU A 322 1.91 -7.01 35.42
C LEU A 322 3.44 -6.94 35.56
N SER A 323 4.15 -7.29 34.48
CA SER A 323 5.61 -7.45 34.47
C SER A 323 6.27 -6.42 33.56
N CYS A 324 7.44 -5.91 33.92
CA CYS A 324 8.24 -5.11 32.99
C CYS A 324 8.65 -5.97 31.76
N ARG A 325 8.58 -5.39 30.55
CA ARG A 325 9.00 -6.07 29.32
C ARG A 325 10.48 -6.51 29.37
N GLU A 326 11.35 -5.68 29.92
CA GLU A 326 12.80 -5.94 29.98
C GLU A 326 13.18 -6.85 31.16
N PHE A 327 12.33 -6.97 32.19
CA PHE A 327 12.52 -7.95 33.26
C PHE A 327 12.52 -9.39 32.72
N LYS A 328 11.65 -9.69 31.73
CA LYS A 328 11.65 -11.01 31.06
C LYS A 328 12.95 -11.32 30.32
N LYS A 329 13.67 -10.28 29.90
CA LYS A 329 14.98 -10.40 29.23
C LYS A 329 16.15 -10.32 30.22
N LYS A 330 15.87 -10.30 31.54
CA LYS A 330 16.86 -10.12 32.61
C LYS A 330 17.65 -8.80 32.50
N ALA A 331 17.11 -7.80 31.80
CA ALA A 331 17.72 -6.48 31.61
C ALA A 331 17.13 -5.40 32.55
N CYS A 332 16.21 -5.78 33.43
CA CYS A 332 15.62 -4.91 34.45
C CYS A 332 15.40 -5.70 35.74
N THR A 333 15.56 -5.04 36.89
CA THR A 333 15.43 -5.61 38.23
C THR A 333 14.02 -5.47 38.82
N ASN A 334 13.16 -4.64 38.21
CA ASN A 334 11.80 -4.39 38.67
C ASN A 334 10.95 -5.68 38.65
N LYS A 335 10.58 -6.18 39.84
CA LYS A 335 9.88 -7.47 39.98
C LYS A 335 8.42 -7.38 39.51
N PRO A 336 7.84 -8.45 38.95
CA PRO A 336 6.43 -8.52 38.59
C PRO A 336 5.49 -8.19 39.76
N VAL A 337 4.45 -7.42 39.47
CA VAL A 337 3.43 -7.01 40.44
C VAL A 337 2.13 -7.78 40.18
N ARG A 338 1.43 -8.20 41.23
CA ARG A 338 0.15 -8.92 41.13
C ARG A 338 -0.92 -8.04 40.48
N ILE A 339 -1.70 -8.57 39.53
CA ILE A 339 -2.71 -7.78 38.79
C ILE A 339 -3.79 -7.21 39.70
N GLU A 340 -4.07 -7.90 40.82
CA GLU A 340 -5.04 -7.50 41.83
C GLU A 340 -4.69 -6.12 42.43
N LEU A 341 -3.40 -5.79 42.53
CA LEU A 341 -2.96 -4.46 42.96
C LEU A 341 -3.37 -3.38 41.95
N ILE A 342 -3.30 -3.71 40.66
CA ILE A 342 -3.69 -2.82 39.58
C ILE A 342 -5.21 -2.59 39.58
N HIS A 343 -5.98 -3.66 39.78
CA HIS A 343 -7.43 -3.57 39.87
C HIS A 343 -7.84 -2.68 41.04
N ARG A 344 -7.16 -2.84 42.18
CA ARG A 344 -7.41 -2.02 43.36
C ARG A 344 -7.03 -0.56 43.15
N PHE A 345 -5.89 -0.27 42.54
CA PHE A 345 -5.52 1.09 42.14
C PHE A 345 -6.63 1.73 41.28
N ILE A 346 -7.17 1.01 40.30
CA ILE A 346 -8.28 1.52 39.47
C ILE A 346 -9.53 1.77 40.34
N THR A 347 -9.92 0.84 41.21
CA THR A 347 -11.09 1.03 42.07
C THR A 347 -10.91 2.17 43.08
N GLU A 348 -9.74 2.33 43.67
CA GLU A 348 -9.50 3.29 44.77
C GLU A 348 -8.98 4.65 44.31
N GLN A 349 -8.48 4.80 43.09
CA GLN A 349 -7.99 6.09 42.58
C GLN A 349 -8.85 6.59 41.43
N PHE A 350 -9.15 5.74 40.46
CA PHE A 350 -10.00 6.14 39.35
C PHE A 350 -11.48 6.30 39.77
N LEU A 351 -11.97 5.52 40.75
CA LEU A 351 -13.37 5.57 41.22
C LEU A 351 -13.57 6.09 42.66
N HIS A 352 -12.58 6.69 43.32
CA HIS A 352 -12.84 7.29 44.63
C HIS A 352 -13.59 8.62 44.46
N PRO A 353 -14.70 8.91 45.15
CA PRO A 353 -15.54 10.08 44.86
C PRO A 353 -14.79 11.42 44.79
N GLN A 354 -13.84 11.67 45.71
CA GLN A 354 -13.03 12.90 45.70
C GLN A 354 -12.08 12.97 44.51
N HIS A 355 -11.53 11.83 44.10
CA HIS A 355 -10.62 11.75 42.96
C HIS A 355 -11.39 11.71 41.65
N PHE A 356 -12.54 11.04 41.59
CA PHE A 356 -13.44 10.98 40.45
C PHE A 356 -13.93 12.38 40.08
N GLU A 357 -14.26 13.24 41.04
CA GLU A 357 -14.64 14.62 40.77
C GLU A 357 -13.46 15.49 40.28
N GLN A 358 -12.24 15.23 40.75
CA GLN A 358 -11.04 15.89 40.24
C GLN A 358 -10.67 15.39 38.82
N HIS A 359 -10.79 14.08 38.59
CA HIS A 359 -10.52 13.43 37.32
C HIS A 359 -11.58 13.74 36.28
N SER A 360 -12.86 13.85 36.65
CA SER A 360 -13.93 14.24 35.72
C SER A 360 -13.75 15.67 35.19
N LYS A 361 -13.14 16.56 35.99
CA LYS A 361 -12.71 17.90 35.57
C LYS A 361 -11.49 17.87 34.65
N LEU A 362 -10.57 16.92 34.83
CA LEU A 362 -9.40 16.69 33.95
C LEU A 362 -9.76 16.00 32.62
N VAL A 363 -10.86 15.24 32.59
CA VAL A 363 -11.38 14.51 31.41
C VAL A 363 -12.29 15.43 30.57
N ALA A 364 -11.86 16.67 30.33
CA ALA A 364 -12.53 17.59 29.42
C ALA A 364 -12.94 16.90 28.10
N LYS A 365 -14.14 17.21 27.65
CA LYS A 365 -15.01 16.43 26.75
C LYS A 365 -14.30 15.98 25.45
N GLN A 366 -13.92 14.70 25.37
CA GLN A 366 -13.52 14.03 24.12
C GLN A 366 -14.67 13.21 23.51
N SER A 367 -15.66 13.79 22.82
CA SER A 367 -16.61 12.93 22.05
C SER A 367 -17.39 13.51 20.87
N THR A 368 -17.12 14.72 20.39
CA THR A 368 -17.64 15.14 19.06
C THR A 368 -16.56 15.93 18.32
N THR A 369 -15.97 16.91 19.00
CA THR A 369 -14.91 17.77 18.46
C THR A 369 -13.63 17.03 18.06
N ILE A 370 -13.29 15.89 18.67
CA ILE A 370 -12.09 15.11 18.30
C ILE A 370 -12.28 14.34 17.01
N ASN A 371 -13.48 13.83 16.74
CA ASN A 371 -13.71 13.18 15.46
C ASN A 371 -13.64 14.23 14.36
N ASP A 372 -14.22 15.42 14.57
CA ASP A 372 -14.16 16.53 13.61
C ASP A 372 -12.73 17.07 13.42
N LEU A 373 -11.99 17.29 14.51
CA LEU A 373 -10.57 17.68 14.48
C LEU A 373 -9.71 16.60 13.80
N SER A 374 -9.88 15.32 14.15
CA SER A 374 -9.10 14.23 13.54
C SER A 374 -9.44 14.04 12.06
N VAL A 375 -10.68 14.31 11.66
CA VAL A 375 -11.12 14.34 10.27
C VAL A 375 -10.46 15.51 9.55
N LEU A 376 -10.49 16.72 10.10
CA LEU A 376 -9.84 17.91 9.53
C LEU A 376 -8.32 17.74 9.43
N GLU A 377 -7.66 17.21 10.46
CA GLU A 377 -6.23 16.86 10.43
C GLU A 377 -5.92 15.83 9.33
N SER A 378 -6.78 14.83 9.16
CA SER A 378 -6.65 13.80 8.13
C SER A 378 -6.87 14.38 6.72
N LYS A 379 -7.84 15.30 6.55
CA LYS A 379 -8.08 16.06 5.31
C LYS A 379 -6.86 16.92 4.96
N LEU A 380 -6.36 17.69 5.92
CA LEU A 380 -5.18 18.55 5.76
C LEU A 380 -3.94 17.76 5.37
N GLU A 381 -3.66 16.64 6.06
CA GLU A 381 -2.50 15.81 5.72
C GLU A 381 -2.63 15.18 4.32
N SER A 382 -3.83 14.76 3.93
CA SER A 382 -4.12 14.27 2.57
C SER A 382 -3.87 15.36 1.52
N ALA A 383 -4.30 16.60 1.78
CA ALA A 383 -4.06 17.74 0.89
C ALA A 383 -2.57 18.11 0.80
N ARG A 384 -1.86 18.14 1.94
CA ARG A 384 -0.41 18.40 2.01
C ARG A 384 0.41 17.34 1.27
N GLU A 385 0.05 16.07 1.39
CA GLU A 385 0.72 14.99 0.66
C GLU A 385 0.48 15.11 -0.85
N ALA A 386 -0.75 15.43 -1.28
CA ALA A 386 -1.04 15.70 -2.69
C ALA A 386 -0.25 16.90 -3.22
N TYR A 387 -0.08 17.96 -2.41
CA TYR A 387 0.74 19.12 -2.73
C TYR A 387 2.23 18.76 -2.84
N ARG A 388 2.78 18.02 -1.86
CA ARG A 388 4.17 17.51 -1.87
C ARG A 388 4.46 16.65 -3.10
N GLN A 389 3.55 15.75 -3.47
CA GLN A 389 3.71 14.90 -4.65
C GLN A 389 3.75 15.73 -5.94
N LEU A 390 2.93 16.79 -6.03
CA LEU A 390 2.95 17.70 -7.16
C LEU A 390 4.25 18.52 -7.20
N LEU A 391 4.71 19.04 -6.06
CA LEU A 391 6.02 19.70 -5.95
C LEU A 391 7.17 18.79 -6.37
N ALA A 392 7.15 17.49 -6.02
CA ALA A 392 8.19 16.56 -6.46
C ALA A 392 8.22 16.39 -8.00
N LEU A 393 7.08 16.54 -8.66
CA LEU A 393 6.94 16.48 -10.12
C LEU A 393 7.36 17.80 -10.81
N SER A 394 7.38 18.93 -10.09
CA SER A 394 7.72 20.26 -10.64
C SER A 394 9.16 20.36 -11.14
N SER A 395 10.06 19.55 -10.59
CA SER A 395 11.48 19.50 -10.98
C SER A 395 11.71 19.16 -12.47
N LYS A 396 10.65 18.82 -13.21
CA LYS A 396 10.72 18.35 -14.61
C LYS A 396 9.87 19.13 -15.62
N PHE A 397 8.97 20.02 -15.21
CA PHE A 397 8.07 20.74 -16.13
C PHE A 397 7.79 22.17 -15.66
N THR A 398 7.85 23.12 -16.60
CA THR A 398 7.67 24.56 -16.39
C THR A 398 6.49 25.08 -17.20
N ASP A 399 5.35 24.38 -17.16
CA ASP A 399 4.16 24.73 -17.93
C ASP A 399 3.19 25.59 -17.09
N SER A 400 2.49 26.55 -17.70
CA SER A 400 1.55 27.43 -16.98
C SER A 400 0.41 26.67 -16.28
N ILE A 401 -0.06 25.58 -16.90
CA ILE A 401 -1.07 24.66 -16.35
C ILE A 401 -0.58 24.05 -15.03
N PHE A 402 0.72 23.77 -14.92
CA PHE A 402 1.31 23.22 -13.72
C PHE A 402 1.33 24.25 -12.57
N LEU A 403 1.61 25.52 -12.88
CA LEU A 403 1.56 26.60 -11.89
C LEU A 403 0.14 26.84 -11.37
N GLU A 404 -0.87 26.82 -12.24
CA GLU A 404 -2.29 26.96 -11.86
C GLU A 404 -2.75 25.84 -10.92
N GLU A 405 -2.41 24.59 -11.23
CA GLU A 405 -2.72 23.43 -10.37
C GLU A 405 -1.98 23.51 -9.02
N LEU A 406 -0.75 24.04 -9.01
CA LEU A 406 0.05 24.21 -7.81
C LEU A 406 -0.54 25.30 -6.89
N THR A 407 -0.96 26.43 -7.46
CA THR A 407 -1.66 27.49 -6.71
C THR A 407 -2.97 26.97 -6.14
N ALA A 408 -3.80 26.28 -6.92
CA ALA A 408 -5.08 25.74 -6.47
C ALA A 408 -4.90 24.76 -5.29
N ARG A 409 -3.89 23.88 -5.34
CA ARG A 409 -3.61 22.98 -4.21
C ARG A 409 -3.08 23.70 -2.98
N SER A 410 -2.27 24.75 -3.16
CA SER A 410 -1.77 25.56 -2.05
C SER A 410 -2.90 26.29 -1.32
N GLU A 411 -3.91 26.76 -2.06
CA GLU A 411 -5.11 27.39 -1.51
C GLU A 411 -5.96 26.38 -0.73
N THR A 412 -6.16 25.17 -1.26
CA THR A 412 -6.87 24.10 -0.53
C THR A 412 -6.18 23.74 0.78
N VAL A 413 -4.83 23.69 0.81
CA VAL A 413 -4.07 23.47 2.05
C VAL A 413 -4.31 24.61 3.05
N LYS A 414 -4.20 25.86 2.62
CA LYS A 414 -4.47 27.03 3.48
C LYS A 414 -5.90 27.04 4.02
N LYS A 415 -6.88 26.69 3.18
CA LYS A 415 -8.29 26.60 3.58
C LYS A 415 -8.48 25.58 4.70
N HIS A 416 -7.94 24.37 4.55
CA HIS A 416 -8.03 23.35 5.60
C HIS A 416 -7.23 23.68 6.85
N GLU A 417 -6.14 24.44 6.74
CA GLU A 417 -5.42 24.99 7.90
C GLU A 417 -6.29 25.97 8.68
N GLN A 418 -6.95 26.89 7.99
CA GLN A 418 -7.87 27.85 8.61
C GLN A 418 -9.06 27.14 9.27
N GLU A 419 -9.72 26.22 8.56
CA GLU A 419 -10.83 25.41 9.11
C GLU A 419 -10.42 24.65 10.38
N LEU A 420 -9.17 24.16 10.43
CA LEU A 420 -8.63 23.49 11.61
C LEU A 420 -8.37 24.46 12.76
N GLU A 421 -7.84 25.66 12.50
CA GLU A 421 -7.66 26.69 13.52
C GLU A 421 -9.00 27.18 14.08
N ASP A 422 -9.97 27.44 13.22
CA ASP A 422 -11.31 27.88 13.61
C ASP A 422 -12.03 26.80 14.44
N ALA A 423 -11.93 25.53 14.04
CA ALA A 423 -12.49 24.41 14.81
C ALA A 423 -11.78 24.23 16.16
N LYS A 424 -10.46 24.47 16.23
CA LYS A 424 -9.72 24.50 17.50
C LYS A 424 -10.18 25.65 18.39
N ALA A 425 -10.39 26.84 17.85
CA ALA A 425 -10.88 28.00 18.60
C ALA A 425 -12.31 27.76 19.15
N GLN A 426 -13.22 27.24 18.33
CA GLN A 426 -14.59 26.90 18.76
C GLN A 426 -14.63 25.76 19.79
N SER A 427 -13.66 24.83 19.75
CA SER A 427 -13.55 23.77 20.76
C SER A 427 -13.29 24.30 22.16
N VAL A 428 -12.62 25.46 22.28
CA VAL A 428 -12.30 26.10 23.57
C VAL A 428 -13.53 26.80 24.18
N GLU A 429 -14.50 27.24 23.36
CA GLU A 429 -15.66 28.02 23.82
C GLU A 429 -16.87 27.15 24.23
N SER A 430 -16.93 25.88 23.83
CA SER A 430 -18.11 24.99 23.99
C SER A 430 -18.07 24.02 25.19
N ASP A 431 -17.18 24.24 26.16
CA ASP A 431 -16.81 23.26 27.21
C ASP A 431 -17.87 23.04 28.34
N SER A 432 -19.17 23.07 28.01
CA SER A 432 -20.25 22.63 28.92
C SER A 432 -20.63 21.16 28.67
N THR A 433 -19.82 20.28 29.27
CA THR A 433 -20.11 18.98 29.92
C THR A 433 -21.24 18.07 29.40
N VAL A 434 -20.87 16.86 28.94
CA VAL A 434 -21.70 15.64 29.08
C VAL A 434 -20.81 14.62 29.79
N HIS A 435 -21.10 14.35 31.07
CA HIS A 435 -20.34 13.46 31.94
C HIS A 435 -20.91 12.03 31.90
N MET A 436 -20.04 11.00 31.90
CA MET A 436 -20.44 9.69 32.45
C MET A 436 -20.62 9.87 33.95
N ASP A 437 -21.77 9.48 34.47
CA ASP A 437 -21.98 9.58 35.91
C ASP A 437 -21.10 8.56 36.68
N PHE A 438 -20.96 8.77 37.98
CA PHE A 438 -20.18 7.90 38.85
C PHE A 438 -20.66 6.43 38.77
N ARG A 439 -21.97 6.22 38.61
CA ARG A 439 -22.59 4.91 38.60
C ARG A 439 -22.26 4.13 37.32
N GLU A 440 -22.23 4.80 36.17
CA GLU A 440 -21.81 4.25 34.89
C GLU A 440 -20.32 3.88 34.89
N SER A 441 -19.49 4.71 35.53
CA SER A 441 -18.05 4.45 35.68
C SER A 441 -17.78 3.23 36.57
N CYS A 442 -18.50 3.12 37.69
CA CYS A 442 -18.45 1.92 38.54
C CYS A 442 -18.86 0.65 37.78
N GLN A 443 -19.94 0.69 36.98
CA GLN A 443 -20.36 -0.46 36.19
C GLN A 443 -19.32 -0.82 35.12
N LEU A 444 -18.73 0.17 34.45
CA LEU A 444 -17.69 -0.04 33.44
C LEU A 444 -16.47 -0.76 34.02
N VAL A 445 -16.01 -0.35 35.20
CA VAL A 445 -14.87 -1.00 35.88
C VAL A 445 -15.24 -2.40 36.33
N ALA A 446 -16.43 -2.59 36.92
CA ALA A 446 -16.91 -3.92 37.31
C ALA A 446 -16.91 -4.89 36.12
N ASP A 447 -17.53 -4.49 35.00
CA ASP A 447 -17.62 -5.31 33.80
C ASP A 447 -16.25 -5.57 33.15
N ALA A 448 -15.35 -4.58 33.12
CA ALA A 448 -14.05 -4.72 32.47
C ALA A 448 -13.11 -5.65 33.24
N LEU A 449 -13.09 -5.49 34.57
CA LEU A 449 -12.21 -6.22 35.47
C LEU A 449 -12.82 -7.56 35.92
N GLN A 450 -14.13 -7.75 35.71
CA GLN A 450 -14.90 -8.92 36.14
C GLN A 450 -14.80 -9.15 37.66
N VAL A 451 -14.91 -8.05 38.41
CA VAL A 451 -14.91 -8.02 39.89
C VAL A 451 -16.01 -7.10 40.38
N GLU A 452 -16.50 -7.33 41.60
CA GLU A 452 -17.47 -6.43 42.22
C GLU A 452 -16.82 -5.10 42.60
N VAL A 453 -17.46 -3.98 42.24
CA VAL A 453 -16.95 -2.62 42.48
C VAL A 453 -18.08 -1.75 43.00
N TYR A 454 -17.95 -1.17 44.20
CA TYR A 454 -18.96 -0.29 44.81
C TYR A 454 -20.42 -0.83 44.69
N LYS A 455 -20.63 -2.11 45.05
CA LYS A 455 -21.92 -2.82 44.98
C LYS A 455 -22.47 -3.00 43.55
N LYS A 456 -21.63 -2.84 42.52
CA LYS A 456 -21.94 -3.21 41.14
C LYS A 456 -21.38 -4.59 40.84
N THR A 457 -22.27 -5.51 40.51
CA THR A 457 -21.92 -6.83 40.03
C THR A 457 -21.53 -6.76 38.55
N PRO A 458 -20.47 -7.47 38.13
CA PRO A 458 -20.09 -7.54 36.73
C PRO A 458 -21.15 -8.30 35.92
N ARG A 459 -21.46 -7.81 34.72
CA ARG A 459 -22.32 -8.52 33.77
C ARG A 459 -21.57 -9.71 33.17
N GLU A 460 -22.30 -10.79 32.89
CA GLU A 460 -21.80 -11.88 32.05
C GLU A 460 -21.73 -11.39 30.61
N LEU A 461 -20.52 -11.36 30.06
CA LEU A 461 -20.23 -10.81 28.73
C LEU A 461 -19.56 -11.87 27.85
N SER A 462 -19.91 -11.91 26.58
CA SER A 462 -19.17 -12.69 25.59
C SER A 462 -17.72 -12.20 25.48
N SER A 463 -16.83 -13.02 24.91
CA SER A 463 -15.42 -12.63 24.72
C SER A 463 -15.26 -11.35 23.89
N GLU A 464 -16.16 -11.08 22.95
CA GLU A 464 -16.14 -9.87 22.12
C GLU A 464 -16.64 -8.65 22.90
N GLU A 465 -17.71 -8.80 23.69
CA GLU A 465 -18.24 -7.71 24.52
C GLU A 465 -17.25 -7.34 25.63
N LEU A 466 -16.64 -8.33 26.28
CA LEU A 466 -15.61 -8.10 27.29
C LEU A 466 -14.40 -7.35 26.70
N PHE A 467 -14.00 -7.68 25.48
CA PHE A 467 -12.98 -6.93 24.76
C PHE A 467 -13.39 -5.47 24.55
N LYS A 468 -14.61 -5.21 24.06
CA LYS A 468 -15.14 -3.85 23.85
C LYS A 468 -15.18 -3.05 25.15
N VAL A 469 -15.64 -3.65 26.24
CA VAL A 469 -15.71 -3.05 27.57
C VAL A 469 -14.31 -2.72 28.11
N ARG A 470 -13.34 -3.63 27.99
CA ARG A 470 -11.95 -3.39 28.42
C ARG A 470 -11.26 -2.31 27.59
N VAL A 471 -11.52 -2.26 26.29
CA VAL A 471 -11.03 -1.17 25.42
C VAL A 471 -11.66 0.15 25.82
N LYS A 472 -12.97 0.17 26.13
CA LYS A 472 -13.65 1.37 26.64
C LYS A 472 -13.01 1.86 27.93
N LEU A 473 -12.78 0.97 28.91
CA LEU A 473 -12.09 1.32 30.15
C LEU A 473 -10.66 1.85 29.90
N ASN A 474 -9.88 1.21 29.03
CA ASN A 474 -8.53 1.69 28.70
C ASN A 474 -8.53 3.10 28.10
N ARG A 475 -9.50 3.42 27.24
CA ARG A 475 -9.65 4.78 26.70
C ARG A 475 -9.91 5.78 27.83
N THR A 476 -10.82 5.46 28.74
CA THR A 476 -11.12 6.32 29.91
C THR A 476 -9.91 6.46 30.86
N LEU A 477 -9.13 5.40 31.04
CA LEU A 477 -7.92 5.46 31.85
C LEU A 477 -6.82 6.28 31.18
N LYS A 478 -6.68 6.22 29.85
CA LYS A 478 -5.72 7.03 29.08
C LYS A 478 -6.03 8.52 29.11
N THR A 479 -7.31 8.89 29.14
CA THR A 479 -7.71 10.29 29.28
C THR A 479 -7.46 10.80 30.70
N THR A 480 -7.49 9.90 31.70
CA THR A 480 -7.32 10.27 33.11
C THR A 480 -5.85 10.30 33.55
N PHE A 481 -5.06 9.33 33.09
CA PHE A 481 -3.66 9.17 33.47
C PHE A 481 -2.77 9.26 32.23
N SER A 482 -1.87 10.24 32.23
CA SER A 482 -0.86 10.39 31.17
C SER A 482 0.12 9.21 31.16
N GLU A 483 0.54 8.78 32.34
CA GLU A 483 1.43 7.65 32.58
C GLU A 483 1.16 7.07 33.97
N VAL A 484 1.30 5.75 34.12
CA VAL A 484 1.28 5.05 35.42
C VAL A 484 2.62 4.34 35.61
N LYS A 485 3.49 4.88 36.46
CA LYS A 485 4.78 4.26 36.79
C LYS A 485 4.58 3.18 37.85
N VAL A 486 4.96 1.95 37.51
CA VAL A 486 4.87 0.80 38.41
C VAL A 486 6.28 0.43 38.87
N TYR A 487 6.51 0.50 40.16
CA TYR A 487 7.80 0.16 40.78
C TYR A 487 7.60 -0.88 41.89
N HIS A 488 8.42 -1.93 41.88
CA HIS A 488 8.48 -2.91 42.97
C HIS A 488 9.87 -2.83 43.60
N ASP A 489 9.93 -2.31 44.82
CA ASP A 489 11.12 -2.27 45.63
C ASP A 489 11.48 -3.70 46.10
N PRO A 490 12.63 -4.25 45.69
CA PRO A 490 13.05 -5.59 46.07
C PRO A 490 13.47 -5.72 47.54
N GLU A 491 13.90 -4.64 48.19
CA GLU A 491 14.41 -4.61 49.57
C GLU A 491 13.26 -4.46 50.57
N THR A 492 12.40 -3.48 50.37
CA THR A 492 11.25 -3.22 51.28
C THR A 492 10.04 -4.10 51.00
N LYS A 493 10.07 -4.89 49.90
CA LYS A 493 8.92 -5.66 49.39
C LYS A 493 7.67 -4.79 49.19
N LYS A 494 7.82 -3.50 48.93
CA LYS A 494 6.70 -2.60 48.61
C LYS A 494 6.54 -2.48 47.10
N ALA A 495 5.31 -2.48 46.64
CA ALA A 495 4.97 -2.08 45.28
C ALA A 495 4.36 -0.68 45.33
N SER A 496 4.82 0.20 44.46
CA SER A 496 4.27 1.55 44.30
C SER A 496 3.76 1.79 42.88
N LEU A 497 2.65 2.50 42.79
CA LEU A 497 2.09 3.01 41.55
C LEU A 497 2.05 4.53 41.65
N THR A 498 2.73 5.21 40.73
CA THR A 498 2.71 6.68 40.64
C THR A 498 1.99 7.09 39.38
N ALA A 499 0.99 7.97 39.50
CA ALA A 499 0.22 8.48 38.37
C ALA A 499 -0.17 9.94 38.65
N ASN A 500 0.12 10.84 37.73
CA ASN A 500 -0.01 12.30 37.95
C ASN A 500 0.73 12.69 39.27
N ASP A 501 0.06 13.36 40.21
CA ASP A 501 0.62 13.73 41.52
C ASP A 501 0.37 12.69 42.65
N PHE A 502 -0.16 11.51 42.29
CA PHE A 502 -0.56 10.48 43.26
C PHE A 502 0.46 9.36 43.34
N VAL A 503 0.81 8.96 44.57
CA VAL A 503 1.65 7.80 44.85
C VAL A 503 0.86 6.81 45.71
N TYR A 504 0.63 5.62 45.16
CA TYR A 504 -0.02 4.51 45.84
C TYR A 504 1.03 3.48 46.25
N ILE A 505 1.11 3.15 47.53
CA ILE A 505 2.08 2.18 48.06
C ILE A 505 1.34 1.02 48.73
N ALA A 506 1.64 -0.20 48.31
CA ALA A 506 1.16 -1.41 48.95
C ALA A 506 2.30 -2.31 49.37
N HIS A 507 2.23 -2.82 50.60
CA HIS A 507 3.15 -3.84 51.08
C HIS A 507 2.80 -5.21 50.49
N LYS A 508 3.81 -5.99 50.10
CA LYS A 508 3.60 -7.33 49.50
C LYS A 508 2.91 -8.32 50.44
N ASP A 509 3.07 -8.18 51.75
CA ASP A 509 2.39 -9.05 52.73
C ASP A 509 0.89 -8.76 52.83
N ALA A 510 0.45 -7.54 52.49
CA ALA A 510 -0.97 -7.20 52.34
C ALA A 510 -1.63 -7.94 51.15
N MET A 511 -0.83 -8.55 50.26
CA MET A 511 -1.31 -9.36 49.14
C MET A 511 -1.52 -10.85 49.50
N LYS A 512 -1.12 -11.29 50.71
CA LYS A 512 -1.28 -12.68 51.16
C LYS A 512 -2.40 -12.88 52.18
N THR A 513 -2.72 -11.87 52.98
CA THR A 513 -3.53 -12.03 54.20
C THR A 513 -4.95 -11.48 54.09
N GLY A 514 -5.29 -10.73 53.04
CA GLY A 514 -6.62 -10.12 52.89
C GLY A 514 -6.94 -9.01 53.93
N PHE A 515 -6.00 -8.68 54.81
CA PHE A 515 -6.05 -7.58 55.77
C PHE A 515 -4.94 -6.58 55.47
N TYR A 516 -5.29 -5.29 55.47
CA TYR A 516 -4.56 -4.28 54.71
C TYR A 516 -4.04 -3.13 55.58
N ASP A 517 -2.72 -3.05 55.77
CA ASP A 517 -2.04 -1.81 56.14
C ASP A 517 -1.65 -1.07 54.85
N HIS A 518 -2.41 -0.01 54.53
CA HIS A 518 -2.12 0.89 53.41
C HIS A 518 -1.83 2.28 53.93
N THR A 519 -0.84 2.94 53.34
CA THR A 519 -0.50 4.34 53.67
C THR A 519 -0.62 5.17 52.40
N TRP A 520 -1.43 6.23 52.50
CA TRP A 520 -1.72 7.19 51.43
C TRP A 520 -0.99 8.49 51.71
N PHE A 521 -0.39 9.08 50.68
CA PHE A 521 0.01 10.49 50.74
C PHE A 521 -0.03 11.10 49.34
N VAL A 522 -0.47 12.36 49.26
CA VAL A 522 -0.25 13.21 48.08
C VAL A 522 1.23 13.55 48.07
N ALA A 523 1.92 13.35 46.95
CA ALA A 523 3.29 13.82 46.83
C ALA A 523 3.24 15.36 46.89
N GLN A 524 3.67 15.96 48.00
CA GLN A 524 3.96 17.39 48.01
C GLN A 524 5.12 17.61 47.03
N GLN A 525 4.88 18.42 46.00
CA GLN A 525 5.90 18.83 45.02
C GLN A 525 7.05 19.56 45.71
#